data_AF-W0PFZ5-F1
#
_entry.id   AF-W0PFZ5-F1
#
_cell.length_a   1.000
_cell.length_b   1.000
_cell.length_c   1.000
_cell.angle_alpha   90.00
_cell.angle_beta   90.00
_cell.angle_gamma   90.00
#
_symmetry.space_group_name_H-M   'P 1'
#
loop_
_entity.id
_entity.type
_entity.pdbx_description
1 polymer ?
#
loop_
_entity_poly.entity_id
_entity_poly.type
_entity_poly.pdbx_seq_one_letter_code
_entity_poly.pdbx_strand_id
1 'polypeptide(L)'
;MKVLITYDRRLLGTRFTKLKQRIDEHFPSRWHCYDSSYIVSTDLGVTQVRELLLPALDTNDSLLVIELGNKWAGIGLSEKNRSWLDLD
;
A
#
# COMPACT_ATOMS: atom_id res chain seq x y z
N MET A 1 -3.04 -9.53 -8.66
CA MET A 1 -1.88 -9.74 -7.75
C MET A 1 -2.11 -8.96 -6.45
N LYS A 2 -1.34 -9.22 -5.38
CA LYS A 2 -1.33 -8.35 -4.20
C LYS A 2 -0.05 -7.53 -4.12
N VAL A 3 -0.19 -6.25 -3.77
CA VAL A 3 0.92 -5.30 -3.70
C VAL A 3 0.91 -4.62 -2.34
N LEU A 4 2.08 -4.55 -1.69
CA LEU A 4 2.32 -3.68 -0.54
C LEU A 4 2.68 -2.28 -1.04
N ILE A 5 1.91 -1.29 -0.62
CA ILE A 5 2.20 0.14 -0.78
C ILE A 5 2.56 0.67 0.59
N THR A 6 3.76 1.21 0.77
CA THR A 6 4.18 1.79 2.04
C THR A 6 4.92 3.09 1.84
N TYR A 7 4.80 4.02 2.78
CA TYR A 7 5.35 5.37 2.67
C TYR A 7 5.89 5.88 4.01
N ASP A 8 6.77 6.88 4.00
CA ASP A 8 7.15 7.57 5.25
C ASP A 8 6.14 8.67 5.57
N ARG A 9 5.23 8.38 6.51
CA ARG A 9 4.20 9.33 6.95
C ARG A 9 4.79 10.62 7.52
N ARG A 10 5.98 10.59 8.12
CA ARG A 10 6.62 11.77 8.73
C ARG A 10 7.05 12.78 7.66
N LEU A 11 7.47 12.29 6.49
CA LEU A 11 7.91 13.13 5.37
C LEU A 11 6.72 13.74 4.61
N LEU A 12 5.59 13.02 4.56
CA LEU A 12 4.38 13.48 3.88
C LEU A 12 3.71 14.69 4.54
N GLY A 13 3.91 14.93 5.84
CA GLY A 13 3.25 16.02 6.55
C GLY A 13 1.73 15.99 6.36
N THR A 14 1.12 17.05 5.83
CA THR A 14 -0.33 17.12 5.54
C THR A 14 -0.75 16.45 4.23
N ARG A 15 0.20 16.07 3.36
CA ARG A 15 -0.10 15.42 2.06
C ARG A 15 -0.55 13.97 2.20
N PHE A 16 -0.34 13.34 3.36
CA PHE A 16 -0.76 11.96 3.57
C PHE A 16 -2.26 11.76 3.30
N THR A 17 -3.09 12.77 3.54
CA THR A 17 -4.54 12.73 3.24
C THR A 17 -4.79 12.60 1.74
N LYS A 18 -4.03 13.32 0.89
CA LYS A 18 -4.13 13.23 -0.57
C LYS A 18 -3.69 11.86 -1.07
N LEU A 19 -2.57 11.35 -0.57
CA LEU A 19 -2.08 10.01 -0.92
C LEU A 19 -3.08 8.94 -0.48
N LYS A 20 -3.60 9.03 0.74
CA LYS A 20 -4.61 8.13 1.27
C LYS A 20 -5.87 8.14 0.41
N GLN A 21 -6.40 9.32 0.10
CA GLN A 21 -7.59 9.45 -0.75
C GLN A 21 -7.36 8.78 -2.12
N ARG A 22 -6.20 9.02 -2.74
CA ARG A 22 -5.85 8.45 -4.03
C ARG A 22 -5.73 6.92 -3.98
N ILE A 23 -5.12 6.37 -2.93
CA ILE A 23 -5.08 4.91 -2.70
C ILE A 23 -6.51 4.36 -2.53
N ASP A 24 -7.33 5.02 -1.71
CA ASP A 24 -8.69 4.59 -1.41
C ASP A 24 -9.61 4.58 -2.64
N GLU A 25 -9.45 5.57 -3.53
CA GLU A 25 -10.21 5.74 -4.77
C GLU A 25 -9.84 4.68 -5.82
N HIS A 26 -8.55 4.38 -5.97
CA HIS A 26 -8.07 3.47 -7.02
C HIS A 26 -8.01 2.00 -6.59
N PHE A 27 -7.98 1.71 -5.29
CA PHE A 27 -7.88 0.35 -4.77
C PHE A 27 -9.03 0.06 -3.78
N PRO A 28 -10.25 -0.21 -4.27
CA PRO A 28 -11.39 -0.52 -3.41
C PRO A 28 -11.19 -1.82 -2.62
N SER A 29 -10.50 -2.80 -3.21
CA SER A 29 -10.07 -4.03 -2.52
C SER A 29 -8.70 -3.82 -1.90
N ARG A 30 -8.69 -3.41 -0.62
CA ARG A 30 -7.48 -3.14 0.14
C ARG A 30 -7.60 -3.46 1.63
N TRP A 31 -6.44 -3.65 2.25
CA TRP A 31 -6.25 -3.62 3.69
C TRP A 31 -5.27 -2.50 4.04
N HIS A 32 -5.75 -1.49 4.78
CA HIS A 32 -4.90 -0.49 5.41
C HIS A 32 -4.27 -1.12 6.66
N CYS A 33 -3.12 -1.78 6.48
CA CYS A 33 -2.52 -2.64 7.49
C CYS A 33 -1.89 -1.87 8.65
N TYR A 34 -1.35 -0.68 8.37
CA TYR A 34 -0.80 0.26 9.33
C TYR A 34 -1.04 1.69 8.83
N ASP A 35 -0.80 2.70 9.68
CA ASP A 35 -0.93 4.12 9.34
C ASP A 35 -0.17 4.57 8.06
N SER A 36 0.83 3.79 7.68
CA SER A 36 1.75 4.07 6.59
C SER A 36 1.78 3.00 5.50
N SER A 37 0.89 2.00 5.57
CA SER A 37 1.01 0.82 4.72
C SER A 37 -0.35 0.27 4.32
N TYR A 38 -0.45 -0.13 3.05
CA TYR A 38 -1.60 -0.77 2.44
C TYR A 38 -1.18 -2.05 1.75
N ILE A 39 -2.04 -3.06 1.81
CA ILE A 39 -2.01 -4.18 0.88
C ILE A 39 -3.22 -4.05 -0.03
N VAL A 40 -3.00 -4.06 -1.34
CA VAL A 40 -4.06 -3.89 -2.34
C VAL A 40 -4.11 -5.08 -3.27
N SER A 41 -5.32 -5.48 -3.69
CA SER A 41 -5.50 -6.41 -4.81
C SER A 41 -5.68 -5.61 -6.09
N THR A 42 -4.82 -5.85 -7.09
CA THR A 42 -4.82 -5.08 -8.34
C THR A 42 -4.25 -5.90 -9.50
N ASP A 43 -4.63 -5.50 -10.72
CA ASP A 43 -4.06 -5.99 -11.98
C ASP A 43 -2.91 -5.09 -12.49
N LEU A 44 -2.64 -3.97 -11.79
CA LEU A 44 -1.54 -3.07 -12.11
C LEU A 44 -0.20 -3.61 -11.59
N GLY A 45 0.83 -3.62 -12.44
CA GLY A 45 2.19 -3.91 -12.01
C GLY A 45 2.73 -2.86 -11.03
N VAL A 46 3.74 -3.22 -10.24
CA VAL A 46 4.32 -2.35 -9.18
C VAL A 46 4.74 -0.97 -9.69
N THR A 47 5.29 -0.87 -10.89
CA THR A 47 5.67 0.41 -11.52
C THR A 47 4.46 1.26 -11.84
N GLN A 48 3.39 0.65 -12.37
CA GLN A 48 2.14 1.36 -12.69
C GLN A 48 1.44 1.85 -11.43
N VAL A 49 1.45 1.06 -10.35
CA VAL A 49 0.94 1.49 -9.03
C VAL A 49 1.71 2.71 -8.52
N ARG A 50 3.05 2.69 -8.59
CA ARG A 50 3.87 3.85 -8.20
C ARG A 50 3.53 5.09 -9.02
N GLU A 51 3.47 4.95 -10.34
CA GLU A 51 3.16 6.07 -11.26
C GLU A 51 1.75 6.62 -11.05
N LEU A 52 0.79 5.75 -10.77
CA LEU A 52 -0.57 6.14 -10.42
C LEU A 52 -0.59 7.03 -9.19
N LEU A 53 0.23 6.73 -8.18
CA LEU A 53 0.27 7.46 -6.89
C LEU A 53 1.17 8.70 -6.91
N LEU A 54 2.10 8.79 -7.85
CA LEU A 54 3.07 9.89 -7.96
C LEU A 54 2.47 11.30 -7.90
N PRO A 55 1.28 11.60 -8.50
CA PRO A 55 0.68 12.93 -8.41
C PRO A 55 0.26 13.38 -7.01
N ALA A 56 0.25 12.48 -6.02
CA ALA A 56 -0.04 12.80 -4.62
C ALA A 56 1.22 13.02 -3.76
N LEU A 57 2.41 12.96 -4.37
CA LEU A 57 3.71 13.06 -3.72
C LEU A 57 4.49 14.31 -4.17
N ASP A 58 5.35 14.82 -3.30
CA ASP A 58 6.37 15.82 -3.60
C ASP A 58 7.78 15.17 -3.62
N THR A 59 8.80 15.94 -4.04
CA THR A 59 10.19 15.46 -4.22
C THR A 59 10.87 14.90 -2.97
N ASN A 60 10.39 15.24 -1.77
CA ASN A 60 10.94 14.79 -0.49
C ASN A 60 10.18 13.61 0.12
N ASP A 61 9.09 13.18 -0.51
CA ASP A 61 8.28 12.07 0.00
C ASP A 61 8.90 10.73 -0.42
N SER A 62 8.67 9.69 0.40
CA SER A 62 9.15 8.32 0.11
C SER A 62 7.96 7.38 -0.03
N LEU A 63 7.94 6.63 -1.14
CA LEU A 63 6.95 5.59 -1.44
C LEU A 63 7.69 4.33 -1.93
N LEU A 64 7.33 3.18 -1.36
CA LEU A 64 7.81 1.87 -1.76
C LEU A 64 6.62 1.00 -2.15
N VAL A 65 6.72 0.35 -3.30
CA VAL A 65 5.71 -0.54 -3.87
C VAL A 65 6.36 -1.89 -4.11
N ILE A 66 5.81 -2.95 -3.53
CA ILE A 66 6.37 -4.31 -3.58
C ILE A 66 5.27 -5.29 -3.96
N GLU A 67 5.52 -6.15 -4.94
CA GLU A 67 4.66 -7.31 -5.19
C GLU A 67 4.83 -8.32 -4.07
N LEU A 68 3.72 -8.71 -3.44
CA LEU A 68 3.75 -9.70 -2.38
C LEU A 68 3.83 -11.10 -2.97
N GLY A 69 4.62 -11.96 -2.32
CA GLY A 69 4.65 -13.39 -2.59
C GLY A 69 4.21 -14.20 -1.38
N ASN A 70 4.26 -15.53 -1.50
CA ASN A 70 3.65 -16.46 -0.53
C ASN A 70 4.49 -16.64 0.76
N LYS A 71 5.60 -15.92 0.91
CA LYS A 71 6.50 -16.03 2.06
C LYS A 71 6.40 -14.76 2.90
N TRP A 72 5.82 -14.90 4.09
CA TRP A 72 5.69 -13.80 5.04
C TRP A 72 5.78 -14.33 6.48
N ALA A 73 6.05 -13.43 7.42
CA ALA A 73 6.03 -13.73 8.85
C ALA A 73 5.47 -12.52 9.61
N GLY A 74 4.73 -12.75 10.69
CA GLY A 74 4.12 -11.68 11.48
C GLY A 74 3.67 -12.15 12.85
N ILE A 75 3.46 -11.19 13.75
CA ILE A 75 3.01 -11.42 15.13
C ILE A 75 1.78 -10.54 15.39
N GLY A 76 0.78 -11.05 16.10
CA GLY A 76 -0.40 -10.27 16.50
C GLY A 76 -1.42 -9.97 15.39
N LEU A 77 -1.29 -10.60 14.21
CA LEU A 77 -2.26 -10.46 13.12
C LEU A 77 -3.49 -11.34 13.35
N SER A 78 -4.68 -10.74 13.28
CA SER A 78 -5.95 -11.47 13.25
C SER A 78 -6.07 -12.33 11.99
N GLU A 79 -6.90 -13.37 12.03
CA GLU A 79 -7.16 -14.25 10.88
C GLU A 79 -7.60 -13.48 9.64
N LYS A 80 -8.52 -12.51 9.81
CA LYS A 80 -8.94 -11.59 8.74
C LYS A 80 -7.75 -10.87 8.09
N ASN A 81 -6.81 -10.39 8.88
CA ASN A 81 -5.64 -9.68 8.35
C ASN A 81 -4.66 -10.62 7.66
N ARG A 82 -4.50 -11.85 8.16
CA ARG A 82 -3.64 -12.88 7.55
C ARG A 82 -4.12 -13.29 6.15
N SER A 83 -5.44 -13.34 5.94
CA SER A 83 -6.01 -13.65 4.61
C SER A 83 -5.58 -12.69 3.49
N TRP A 84 -5.11 -11.49 3.83
CA TRP A 84 -4.52 -10.57 2.86
C TRP A 84 -3.11 -10.95 2.44
N LEU A 85 -2.39 -11.74 3.22
CA LEU A 85 -1.01 -12.18 2.95
C LEU A 85 -0.96 -13.58 2.34
N ASP A 86 -2.00 -14.37 2.55
CA ASP A 86 -2.16 -15.67 1.90
C ASP A 86 -2.54 -15.43 0.42
N LEU A 87 -1.70 -15.92 -0.48
CA LEU A 87 -1.90 -15.88 -1.91
C LEU A 87 -2.24 -17.30 -2.35
N ASP A 88 -3.40 -17.45 -3.00
CA ASP A 88 -3.83 -18.71 -3.63
C ASP A 88 -2.92 -19.09 -4.81
#